data_AF-A0A1M3N4I7-F1
#
_entry.id   AF-A0A1M3N4I7-F1
#
_cell.length_a   1.000
_cell.length_b   1.000
_cell.length_c   1.000
_cell.angle_alpha   90.00
_cell.angle_beta   90.00
_cell.angle_gamma   90.00
#
_symmetry.space_group_name_H-M   'P 1'
#
loop_
_entity.id
_entity.type
_entity.pdbx_description
1 polymer ?
#
loop_
_entity_poly.entity_id
_entity_poly.type
_entity_poly.pdbx_seq_one_letter_code
_entity_poly.pdbx_strand_id
1 'polypeptide(L)'
;MPLSEEAFTALVDAGCLDCKSKKLTVETYVAQQLPLLGGEVYGSPSWGYKGEDLVRGTYRIACAGCTKELFTATACPRCEAPDGVERALEAENDFPLPTSCTGCGSELVTATAYVPAVVVYEGKRAAKARTQTAPEDPGFHAYRAECKQCRNVAERRVPCPLCTLA
;
A
#
# COMPACT_ATOMS: atom_id res chain seq x y z
N MET A 1 -0.83 -9.18 -13.91
CA MET A 1 -2.29 -9.08 -13.66
C MET A 1 -2.52 -9.18 -12.16
N PRO A 2 -3.42 -8.37 -11.56
CA PRO A 2 -3.72 -8.45 -10.14
C PRO A 2 -4.27 -9.82 -9.75
N LEU A 3 -4.03 -10.23 -8.51
CA LEU A 3 -4.52 -11.50 -7.99
C LEU A 3 -5.99 -11.38 -7.58
N SER A 4 -6.83 -12.36 -7.94
CA SER A 4 -8.19 -12.49 -7.39
C SER A 4 -8.17 -13.02 -5.95
N GLU A 5 -9.21 -12.76 -5.16
CA GLU A 5 -9.39 -13.30 -3.80
C GLU A 5 -9.37 -14.83 -3.74
N GLU A 6 -9.96 -15.48 -4.74
CA GLU A 6 -9.99 -16.94 -4.84
C GLU A 6 -8.58 -17.51 -5.05
N ALA A 7 -7.84 -16.97 -6.02
CA ALA A 7 -6.44 -17.34 -6.28
C ALA A 7 -5.51 -17.02 -5.09
N PHE A 8 -5.72 -15.89 -4.41
CA PHE A 8 -5.01 -15.54 -3.18
C PHE A 8 -5.21 -16.59 -2.10
N THR A 9 -6.48 -16.89 -1.82
CA THR A 9 -6.86 -17.88 -0.81
C THR A 9 -6.27 -19.24 -1.14
N ALA A 10 -6.34 -19.67 -2.41
CA ALA A 10 -5.77 -20.93 -2.85
C ALA A 10 -4.25 -21.01 -2.61
N LEU A 11 -3.50 -19.93 -2.90
CA LEU A 11 -2.05 -19.87 -2.67
C LEU A 11 -1.71 -19.92 -1.17
N VAL A 12 -2.40 -19.13 -0.36
CA VAL A 12 -2.18 -19.08 1.10
C VAL A 12 -2.53 -20.41 1.77
N ASP A 13 -3.64 -21.03 1.38
CA ASP A 13 -4.07 -22.33 1.92
C ASP A 13 -3.11 -23.46 1.52
N ALA A 14 -2.63 -23.46 0.26
CA ALA A 14 -1.66 -24.42 -0.23
C ALA A 14 -0.31 -24.27 0.48
N GLY A 15 0.14 -23.05 0.75
CA GLY A 15 1.49 -22.78 1.22
C GLY A 15 2.55 -23.12 0.17
N CYS A 16 3.80 -23.29 0.59
CA CYS A 16 4.87 -23.67 -0.32
C CYS A 16 4.86 -25.19 -0.56
N LEU A 17 4.64 -25.61 -1.80
CA LEU A 17 4.62 -27.03 -2.16
C LEU A 17 6.02 -27.66 -2.20
N ASP A 18 7.07 -26.86 -2.34
CA ASP A 18 8.46 -27.32 -2.43
C ASP A 18 8.99 -27.74 -1.07
N CYS A 19 8.96 -26.84 -0.08
CA CYS A 19 9.47 -27.13 1.27
C CYS A 19 8.37 -27.47 2.30
N LYS A 20 7.11 -27.55 1.86
CA LYS A 20 5.90 -27.82 2.68
C LYS A 20 5.63 -26.80 3.79
N SER A 21 6.37 -25.69 3.83
CA SER A 21 6.11 -24.59 4.77
C SER A 21 4.76 -23.95 4.50
N LYS A 22 4.02 -23.66 5.57
CA LYS A 22 2.79 -22.84 5.53
C LYS A 22 3.06 -21.35 5.78
N LYS A 23 4.33 -20.98 5.97
CA LYS A 23 4.71 -19.60 6.22
C LYS A 23 5.05 -18.88 4.92
N LEU A 24 4.26 -17.88 4.56
CA LEU A 24 4.41 -17.08 3.34
C LEU A 24 4.63 -15.61 3.68
N THR A 25 5.47 -14.94 2.91
CA THR A 25 5.64 -13.50 2.92
C THR A 25 4.86 -12.93 1.74
N VAL A 26 3.92 -12.03 2.01
CA VAL A 26 3.11 -11.33 1.02
C VAL A 26 3.55 -9.87 0.99
N GLU A 27 3.93 -9.39 -0.18
CA GLU A 27 4.21 -7.98 -0.42
C GLU A 27 3.09 -7.36 -1.26
N THR A 28 2.61 -6.20 -0.82
CA THR A 28 1.39 -5.57 -1.33
C THR A 28 1.47 -4.05 -1.28
N TYR A 29 0.74 -3.38 -2.16
CA TYR A 29 0.48 -1.94 -2.06
C TYR A 29 -0.89 -1.68 -1.44
N VAL A 30 -0.91 -1.02 -0.29
CA VAL A 30 -2.16 -0.73 0.45
C VAL A 30 -2.21 0.71 0.94
N ALA A 31 -3.43 1.19 1.20
CA ALA A 31 -3.63 2.53 1.71
C ALA A 31 -3.31 2.63 3.21
N GLN A 32 -2.56 3.66 3.58
CA GLN A 32 -2.28 4.08 4.95
C GLN A 32 -2.79 5.51 5.15
N GLN A 33 -3.28 5.80 6.35
CA GLN A 33 -3.67 7.13 6.79
C GLN A 33 -2.64 7.69 7.75
N LEU A 34 -2.17 8.91 7.46
CA LEU A 34 -1.14 9.59 8.23
C LEU A 34 -1.75 10.84 8.88
N PRO A 35 -1.84 10.89 10.22
CA PRO A 35 -2.13 12.12 10.93
C PRO A 35 -0.98 13.12 10.76
N LEU A 36 -1.29 14.35 10.31
CA LEU A 36 -0.34 15.43 10.09
C LEU A 36 -0.61 16.63 10.99
N LEU A 37 0.47 17.23 11.50
CA LEU A 37 0.50 18.51 12.21
C LEU A 37 1.62 19.36 11.62
N GLY A 38 1.28 20.45 10.95
CA GLY A 38 2.27 21.34 10.34
C GLY A 38 3.01 20.70 9.15
N GLY A 39 2.46 19.63 8.57
CA GLY A 39 3.06 18.87 7.46
C GLY A 39 3.85 17.64 7.90
N GLU A 40 4.13 17.53 9.20
CA GLU A 40 4.86 16.41 9.79
C GLU A 40 3.89 15.34 10.29
N VAL A 41 4.29 14.07 10.21
CA VAL A 41 3.51 12.96 10.76
C VAL A 41 3.52 13.04 12.29
N TYR A 42 2.33 13.14 12.91
CA TYR A 42 2.20 13.16 14.36
C TYR A 42 1.39 11.97 14.87
N GLY A 43 1.99 11.15 15.73
CA GLY A 43 1.35 9.94 16.24
C GLY A 43 1.44 8.76 15.27
N SER A 44 0.62 7.73 15.50
CA SER A 44 0.73 6.47 14.77
C SER A 44 -0.13 6.48 13.50
N PRO A 45 0.44 6.17 12.32
CA PRO A 45 -0.34 5.88 11.13
C PRO A 45 -1.33 4.72 11.34
N SER A 46 -2.43 4.74 10.61
CA SER A 46 -3.43 3.68 10.61
C SER A 46 -3.65 3.12 9.21
N TRP A 47 -4.11 1.88 9.10
CA TRP A 47 -4.42 1.28 7.81
C TRP A 47 -5.76 1.79 7.28
N GLY A 48 -5.78 2.20 6.01
CA GLY A 48 -6.95 2.69 5.29
C GLY A 48 -7.46 1.73 4.23
N TYR A 49 -7.20 0.43 4.39
CA TYR A 49 -7.49 -0.61 3.40
C TYR A 49 -8.39 -1.72 3.99
N LYS A 50 -9.12 -2.44 3.12
CA LYS A 50 -9.88 -3.65 3.45
C LYS A 50 -9.18 -4.92 2.93
N GLY A 51 -9.64 -6.11 3.34
CA GLY A 51 -9.07 -7.39 2.88
C GLY A 51 -8.94 -7.50 1.35
N GLU A 52 -9.97 -7.07 0.62
CA GLU A 52 -9.99 -7.02 -0.86
C GLU A 52 -8.86 -6.13 -1.44
N ASP A 53 -8.58 -4.98 -0.82
CA ASP A 53 -7.51 -4.07 -1.26
C ASP A 53 -6.13 -4.69 -1.07
N LEU A 54 -5.93 -5.44 0.03
CA LEU A 54 -4.67 -6.15 0.30
C LEU A 54 -4.40 -7.21 -0.77
N VAL A 55 -5.42 -7.99 -1.12
CA VAL A 55 -5.30 -9.02 -2.15
C VAL A 55 -5.02 -8.38 -3.51
N ARG A 56 -5.82 -7.39 -3.90
CA ARG A 56 -5.65 -6.70 -5.19
C ARG A 56 -4.29 -5.99 -5.29
N GLY A 57 -3.82 -5.43 -4.19
CA GLY A 57 -2.52 -4.77 -4.07
C GLY A 57 -1.33 -5.74 -4.06
N THR A 58 -1.55 -7.04 -3.90
CA THR A 58 -0.47 -8.03 -3.80
C THR A 58 0.27 -8.11 -5.12
N TYR A 59 1.59 -7.87 -5.05
CA TYR A 59 2.48 -7.97 -6.20
C TYR A 59 3.53 -9.07 -6.05
N ARG A 60 3.70 -9.62 -4.84
CA ARG A 60 4.60 -10.76 -4.60
C ARG A 60 4.12 -11.64 -3.47
N ILE A 61 4.22 -12.95 -3.65
CA ILE A 61 4.09 -13.95 -2.58
C ILE A 61 5.30 -14.88 -2.66
N ALA A 62 6.04 -15.00 -1.56
CA ALA A 62 7.19 -15.88 -1.47
C ALA A 62 7.12 -16.79 -0.24
N CYS A 63 7.72 -17.98 -0.32
CA CYS A 63 7.87 -18.85 0.83
C CYS A 63 8.88 -18.26 1.83
N ALA A 64 8.49 -18.11 3.10
CA ALA A 64 9.41 -17.60 4.13
C ALA A 64 10.54 -18.58 4.49
N GLY A 65 10.41 -19.87 4.14
CA GLY A 65 11.40 -20.90 4.45
C GLY A 65 12.45 -21.11 3.37
N CYS A 66 12.03 -21.24 2.11
CA CYS A 66 12.92 -21.53 0.98
C CYS A 66 13.02 -20.40 -0.04
N THR A 67 12.45 -19.23 0.26
CA THR A 67 12.43 -18.00 -0.56
C THR A 67 11.85 -18.12 -1.96
N LYS A 68 11.36 -19.30 -2.36
CA LYS A 68 10.69 -19.51 -3.65
C LYS A 68 9.50 -18.58 -3.82
N GLU A 69 9.47 -17.91 -4.97
CA GLU A 69 8.34 -17.09 -5.38
C GLU A 69 7.20 -17.99 -5.85
N LEU A 70 6.03 -17.76 -5.26
CA LEU A 70 4.78 -18.45 -5.60
C LEU A 70 3.90 -17.60 -6.50
N PHE A 71 4.09 -16.28 -6.46
CA PHE A 71 3.38 -15.32 -7.30
C PHE A 71 4.19 -14.03 -7.43
N THR A 72 4.16 -13.43 -8.61
CA THR A 72 4.64 -12.08 -8.90
C THR A 72 3.69 -11.38 -9.88
N ALA A 73 3.57 -10.06 -9.75
CA ALA A 73 2.88 -9.20 -10.71
C ALA A 73 3.61 -7.88 -10.87
N THR A 74 3.70 -7.41 -12.11
CA THR A 74 4.36 -6.14 -12.48
C THR A 74 3.34 -5.04 -12.80
N ALA A 75 2.11 -5.42 -13.18
CA ALA A 75 1.06 -4.47 -13.51
C ALA A 75 0.56 -3.69 -12.28
N CYS A 76 0.26 -2.40 -12.44
CA CYS A 76 -0.26 -1.56 -11.36
C CYS A 76 -1.55 -2.18 -10.77
N PRO A 77 -1.66 -2.37 -9.44
CA PRO A 77 -2.88 -2.93 -8.84
C PRO A 77 -4.10 -2.01 -8.96
N ARG A 78 -3.91 -0.72 -9.29
CA ARG A 78 -4.99 0.26 -9.44
C ARG A 78 -5.49 0.41 -10.87
N CYS A 79 -4.60 0.70 -11.81
CA CYS A 79 -4.96 0.99 -13.21
C CYS A 79 -4.52 -0.10 -14.20
N GLU A 80 -3.90 -1.18 -13.73
CA GLU A 80 -3.43 -2.31 -14.54
C GLU A 80 -2.36 -1.98 -15.58
N ALA A 81 -1.82 -0.75 -15.54
CA ALA A 81 -0.75 -0.37 -16.44
C ALA A 81 0.49 -1.28 -16.26
N PRO A 82 1.12 -1.72 -17.36
CA PRO A 82 2.29 -2.61 -17.31
C PRO A 82 3.44 -1.94 -16.56
N ASP A 83 4.23 -2.73 -15.83
CA ASP A 83 5.38 -2.29 -15.02
C ASP A 83 5.04 -1.21 -13.97
N GLY A 84 3.77 -1.15 -13.59
CA GLY A 84 3.27 -0.16 -12.65
C GLY A 84 3.65 -0.41 -11.20
N VAL A 85 4.00 -1.65 -10.84
CA VAL A 85 4.53 -1.98 -9.51
C VAL A 85 5.96 -1.48 -9.40
N GLU A 86 6.79 -1.75 -10.40
CA GLU A 86 8.19 -1.32 -10.46
C GLU A 86 8.26 0.20 -10.40
N ARG A 87 7.47 0.90 -11.24
CA ARG A 87 7.37 2.36 -11.18
C ARG A 87 6.91 2.85 -9.81
N ALA A 88 5.93 2.19 -9.20
CA ALA A 88 5.47 2.59 -7.88
C ALA A 88 6.58 2.45 -6.84
N LEU A 89 7.32 1.33 -6.82
CA LEU A 89 8.37 1.07 -5.83
C LEU A 89 9.54 2.06 -5.94
N GLU A 90 9.86 2.53 -7.14
CA GLU A 90 11.02 3.37 -7.40
C GLU A 90 10.71 4.87 -7.43
N ALA A 91 9.45 5.25 -7.65
CA ALA A 91 9.07 6.65 -7.75
C ALA A 91 8.98 7.34 -6.38
N GLU A 92 9.41 8.60 -6.37
CA GLU A 92 9.20 9.53 -5.26
C GLU A 92 7.76 10.05 -5.24
N ASN A 93 7.33 10.45 -4.04
CA ASN A 93 6.02 11.06 -3.84
C ASN A 93 5.93 12.42 -4.54
N ASP A 94 5.00 12.54 -5.48
CA ASP A 94 4.72 13.77 -6.24
C ASP A 94 3.46 14.51 -5.73
N PHE A 95 2.88 14.06 -4.61
CA PHE A 95 1.82 14.77 -3.87
C PHE A 95 2.37 15.26 -2.52
N PRO A 96 2.87 16.50 -2.43
CA PRO A 96 3.48 16.99 -1.19
C PRO A 96 2.47 16.99 -0.03
N LEU A 97 2.91 16.54 1.14
CA LEU A 97 2.08 16.55 2.33
C LEU A 97 1.80 18.01 2.77
N PRO A 98 0.53 18.41 2.93
CA PRO A 98 0.21 19.80 3.21
C PRO A 98 0.55 20.18 4.65
N THR A 99 1.14 21.36 4.83
CA THR A 99 1.42 21.93 6.15
C THR A 99 0.18 22.47 6.84
N SER A 100 -0.83 22.89 6.05
CA SER A 100 -2.11 23.40 6.54
C SER A 100 -3.24 23.19 5.54
N CYS A 101 -4.47 23.28 6.04
CA CYS A 101 -5.68 23.24 5.23
C CYS A 101 -5.86 24.55 4.45
N THR A 102 -6.02 24.45 3.14
CA THR A 102 -6.29 25.60 2.25
C THR A 102 -7.64 26.28 2.49
N GLY A 103 -8.57 25.63 3.19
CA GLY A 103 -9.90 26.17 3.49
C GLY A 103 -9.96 27.00 4.78
N CYS A 104 -9.33 26.53 5.86
CA CYS A 104 -9.44 27.16 7.19
C CYS A 104 -8.10 27.41 7.90
N GLY A 105 -6.96 27.14 7.25
CA GLY A 105 -5.62 27.34 7.82
C GLY A 105 -5.21 26.34 8.90
N SER A 106 -6.06 25.36 9.26
CA SER A 106 -5.73 24.38 10.28
C SER A 106 -4.54 23.51 9.87
N GLU A 107 -3.60 23.32 10.78
CA GLU A 107 -2.45 22.42 10.61
C GLU A 107 -2.82 20.94 10.83
N LEU A 108 -4.01 20.64 11.35
CA LEU A 108 -4.48 19.28 11.62
C LEU A 108 -5.12 18.67 10.38
N VAL A 109 -4.34 17.86 9.67
CA VAL A 109 -4.73 17.21 8.41
C VAL A 109 -4.53 15.70 8.53
N THR A 110 -5.30 14.91 7.78
CA THR A 110 -5.03 13.48 7.59
C THR A 110 -4.71 13.23 6.13
N ALA A 111 -3.49 12.82 5.84
CA ALA A 111 -3.12 12.34 4.52
C ALA A 111 -3.50 10.86 4.36
N THR A 112 -3.74 10.44 3.13
CA THR A 112 -3.87 9.04 2.74
C THR A 112 -2.89 8.78 1.60
N ALA A 113 -2.12 7.71 1.75
CA ALA A 113 -1.07 7.32 0.81
C ALA A 113 -1.12 5.82 0.52
N TYR A 114 -0.71 5.42 -0.68
CA TYR A 114 -0.36 4.03 -0.95
C TYR A 114 1.09 3.80 -0.53
N VAL A 115 1.33 2.70 0.18
CA VAL A 115 2.66 2.30 0.64
C VAL A 115 2.87 0.81 0.39
N PRO A 116 4.10 0.36 0.08
CA PRO A 116 4.41 -1.06 0.07
C PRO A 116 4.36 -1.57 1.51
N ALA A 117 3.74 -2.72 1.69
CA ALA A 117 3.57 -3.36 2.97
C ALA A 117 3.87 -4.85 2.85
N VAL A 118 4.38 -5.41 3.95
CA VAL A 118 4.66 -6.82 4.11
C VAL A 118 3.70 -7.42 5.12
N VAL A 119 3.10 -8.55 4.75
CA VAL A 119 2.23 -9.36 5.60
C VAL A 119 2.76 -10.78 5.62
N VAL A 120 3.01 -11.30 6.82
CA VAL A 120 3.41 -12.72 6.99
C VAL A 120 2.17 -13.54 7.28
N TYR A 121 1.94 -14.55 6.47
CA TYR A 121 0.91 -15.57 6.68
C TYR A 121 1.54 -16.83 7.26
N GLU A 122 0.84 -17.48 8.18
CA GLU A 122 1.13 -18.83 8.65
C GLU A 122 -0.16 -19.66 8.54
N GLY A 123 -0.27 -20.41 7.43
CA GLY A 123 -1.54 -20.97 6.99
C GLY A 123 -2.59 -19.86 6.80
N LYS A 124 -3.78 -20.04 7.38
CA LYS A 124 -4.90 -19.08 7.25
C LYS A 124 -4.78 -17.84 8.14
N ARG A 125 -3.71 -17.72 8.93
CA ARG A 125 -3.54 -16.62 9.88
C ARG A 125 -2.56 -15.58 9.32
N ALA A 126 -3.02 -14.35 9.22
CA ALA A 126 -2.18 -13.21 8.85
C ALA A 126 -1.65 -12.50 10.11
N ALA A 127 -0.37 -12.13 10.09
CA ALA A 127 0.16 -11.10 10.98
C ALA A 127 -0.37 -9.72 10.58
N LYS A 128 -0.20 -8.72 11.47
CA LYS A 128 -0.48 -7.33 11.11
C LYS A 128 0.46 -6.88 9.99
N ALA A 129 -0.07 -6.19 8.99
CA ALA A 129 0.73 -5.55 7.96
C ALA A 129 1.73 -4.57 8.57
N ARG A 130 2.92 -4.52 7.97
CA ARG A 130 4.02 -3.62 8.32
C ARG A 130 4.54 -2.94 7.07
N THR A 131 4.92 -1.68 7.19
CA THR A 131 5.69 -0.97 6.18
C THR A 131 6.93 -0.38 6.86
N GLN A 132 8.02 -0.27 6.12
CA GLN A 132 9.20 0.49 6.52
C GLN A 132 9.31 1.80 5.74
N THR A 133 8.41 2.04 4.80
CA THR A 133 8.42 3.21 3.92
C THR A 133 7.86 4.42 4.67
N ALA A 134 8.71 5.43 4.82
CA ALA A 134 8.37 6.75 5.32
C ALA A 134 7.91 7.69 4.19
N PRO A 135 7.30 8.86 4.49
CA PRO A 135 6.83 9.81 3.48
C PRO A 135 7.88 10.28 2.45
N GLU A 136 9.15 10.31 2.86
CA GLU A 136 10.30 10.71 2.05
C GLU A 136 10.88 9.58 1.20
N ASP A 137 10.51 8.33 1.49
CA ASP A 137 11.07 7.17 0.80
C ASP A 137 10.39 6.95 -0.56
N PRO A 138 11.14 6.46 -1.57
CA PRO A 138 10.55 5.88 -2.77
C PRO A 138 9.52 4.79 -2.41
N GLY A 139 8.44 4.73 -3.19
CA GLY A 139 7.34 3.82 -2.91
C GLY A 139 6.22 4.41 -2.06
N PHE A 140 6.42 5.59 -1.45
CA PHE A 140 5.35 6.32 -0.79
C PHE A 140 4.56 7.17 -1.79
N HIS A 141 3.24 7.03 -1.83
CA HIS A 141 2.38 7.72 -2.80
C HIS A 141 1.18 8.37 -2.13
N ALA A 142 1.34 9.59 -1.63
CA ALA A 142 0.21 10.35 -1.13
C ALA A 142 -0.73 10.71 -2.29
N TYR A 143 -2.03 10.75 -1.99
CA TYR A 143 -3.03 11.08 -3.01
C TYR A 143 -4.24 11.82 -2.47
N ARG A 144 -4.39 11.89 -1.15
CA ARG A 144 -5.51 12.57 -0.52
C ARG A 144 -5.09 13.21 0.78
N ALA A 145 -5.59 14.40 1.06
CA ALA A 145 -5.45 15.09 2.33
C ALA A 145 -6.79 15.66 2.76
N GLU A 146 -7.18 15.45 4.02
CA GLU A 146 -8.45 15.89 4.57
C GLU A 146 -8.25 16.65 5.88
N CYS A 147 -8.77 17.86 5.95
CA CYS A 147 -8.71 18.67 7.17
C CYS A 147 -9.63 18.10 8.26
N LYS A 148 -9.12 17.94 9.48
CA LYS A 148 -9.94 17.46 10.61
C LYS A 148 -10.98 18.48 11.07
N GLN A 149 -10.76 19.77 10.84
CA GLN A 149 -11.65 20.85 11.30
C GLN A 149 -12.78 21.14 10.32
N CYS A 150 -12.46 21.62 9.11
CA CYS A 150 -13.48 22.03 8.12
C CYS A 150 -13.83 20.94 7.10
N ARG A 151 -13.20 19.76 7.18
CA ARG A 151 -13.43 18.62 6.28
C ARG A 151 -13.10 18.89 4.80
N ASN A 152 -12.41 19.98 4.49
CA ASN A 152 -11.93 20.25 3.14
C ASN A 152 -10.98 19.12 2.69
N VAL A 153 -11.07 18.73 1.42
CA VAL A 153 -10.33 17.62 0.83
C VAL A 153 -9.54 18.10 -0.38
N ALA A 154 -8.24 17.79 -0.40
CA ALA A 154 -7.43 17.79 -1.60
C ALA A 154 -7.21 16.33 -2.02
N GLU A 155 -7.50 15.97 -3.27
CA GLU A 155 -7.36 14.60 -3.76
C GLU A 155 -6.87 14.59 -5.21
N ARG A 156 -5.90 13.72 -5.50
CA ARG A 156 -5.46 13.41 -6.86
C ARG A 156 -5.91 12.00 -7.24
N ARG A 157 -6.63 11.91 -8.36
CA ARG A 157 -7.07 10.64 -8.96
C ARG A 157 -6.45 10.36 -10.33
N VAL A 158 -6.12 11.42 -11.06
CA VAL A 158 -5.52 11.37 -12.40
C VAL A 158 -4.30 12.30 -12.42
N PRO A 159 -3.14 11.84 -12.93
CA PRO A 159 -2.86 10.46 -13.33
C PRO A 159 -2.96 9.48 -12.15
N CYS A 160 -2.90 8.17 -12.41
CA CYS A 160 -2.99 7.13 -11.38
C CYS A 160 -2.04 7.46 -10.22
N PRO A 161 -2.55 7.62 -8.99
CA PRO A 161 -1.75 8.13 -7.90
C PRO A 161 -0.64 7.18 -7.46
N LEU A 162 -0.66 5.91 -7.89
CA LEU A 162 0.33 4.91 -7.51
C LEU A 162 1.49 4.78 -8.52
N CYS A 163 1.21 4.91 -9.82
CA CYS A 163 2.21 4.65 -10.86
C CYS A 163 2.30 5.75 -11.93
N THR A 164 1.66 6.90 -11.68
CA THR A 164 1.69 8.15 -12.46
C THR A 164 1.29 8.07 -13.94
N LEU A 165 0.67 6.96 -14.35
CA LEU A 165 0.10 6.79 -15.69
C LEU A 165 -1.39 7.13 -15.73
N ALA A 166 -1.82 7.70 -16.86
CA ALA A 166 -3.22 8.04 -17.15
C ALA A 166 -4.04 6.80 -17.55
#